data_AF-A0A847XTA1-F1
#
_entry.id   AF-A0A847XTA1-F1
#
_cell.length_a   1.000
_cell.length_b   1.000
_cell.length_c   1.000
_cell.angle_alpha   90.00
_cell.angle_beta   90.00
_cell.angle_gamma   90.00
#
_symmetry.space_group_name_H-M   'P 1'
#
loop_
_entity.id
_entity.type
_entity.pdbx_description
1 polymer ?
#
loop_
_entity_poly.entity_id
_entity_poly.type
_entity_poly.pdbx_seq_one_letter_code
_entity_poly.pdbx_strand_id
1 'polypeptide(L)'
;MDKSLLRNKTVPVLLALLRIAIGWHFLYEGLVKVLDPNWSARSFLEGSRWIFGDFFRLMASNDTVMQAIDITNAFGLTLVGLALIPGLFTRLASWAGVIMLLLYYLAYPPFGDYAYGALAEGNYLIVNKNLIELVCLLLLAFSRSGEFFGLDKLIYEYYRNDVDDAGGKDYQPLPAGNNKRRELLKGLAGLPFLAGFAGIFIKNIPEQGPDAISSATLP
;
A
#
# COMPACT_ATOMS: atom_id res chain seq x y z
N MET A 1 21.38 14.05 0.58
CA MET A 1 20.40 14.51 -0.43
C MET A 1 20.63 16.00 -0.61
N ASP A 2 20.98 16.42 -1.83
CA ASP A 2 21.28 17.82 -2.12
C ASP A 2 20.03 18.70 -1.90
N LYS A 3 20.17 19.77 -1.12
CA LYS A 3 19.07 20.68 -0.75
C LYS A 3 18.48 21.40 -1.97
N SER A 4 19.18 21.37 -3.11
CA SER A 4 18.79 22.00 -4.38
C SER A 4 17.53 21.39 -5.01
N LEU A 5 17.33 20.06 -4.92
CA LEU A 5 16.15 19.36 -5.46
C LEU A 5 14.88 19.63 -4.62
N LEU A 6 15.05 19.88 -3.31
CA LEU A 6 13.97 20.21 -2.37
C LEU A 6 13.54 21.69 -2.42
N ARG A 7 14.26 22.52 -3.18
CA ARG A 7 13.91 23.93 -3.39
C ARG A 7 12.61 24.08 -4.20
N ASN A 8 12.20 23.05 -4.94
CA ASN A 8 10.96 23.03 -5.69
C ASN A 8 9.85 22.32 -4.90
N LYS A 9 8.83 23.08 -4.47
CA LYS A 9 7.68 22.58 -3.68
C LYS A 9 6.89 21.48 -4.40
N THR A 10 7.07 21.31 -5.71
CA THR A 10 6.38 20.34 -6.54
C THR A 10 6.80 18.89 -6.27
N VAL A 11 8.08 18.64 -6.00
CA VAL A 11 8.58 17.25 -5.80
C VAL A 11 7.91 16.59 -4.59
N PRO A 12 7.85 17.21 -3.39
CA PRO A 12 7.15 16.61 -2.25
C PRO A 12 5.67 16.35 -2.49
N VAL A 13 4.98 17.18 -3.28
CA VAL A 13 3.57 16.98 -3.64
C VAL A 13 3.41 15.76 -4.55
N LEU A 14 4.27 15.62 -5.58
CA LEU A 14 4.24 14.46 -6.46
C LEU A 14 4.52 13.16 -5.70
N LEU A 15 5.47 13.18 -4.76
CA LEU A 15 5.74 12.03 -3.89
C LEU A 15 4.54 11.67 -3.00
N ALA A 16 3.82 12.66 -2.47
CA ALA A 16 2.62 12.43 -1.68
C ALA A 16 1.48 11.83 -2.53
N LEU A 17 1.27 12.34 -3.75
CA LEU A 17 0.28 11.80 -4.68
C LEU A 17 0.62 10.36 -5.11
N LEU A 18 1.89 10.09 -5.44
CA LEU A 18 2.37 8.75 -5.76
C LEU A 18 2.11 7.78 -4.59
N ARG A 19 2.44 8.20 -3.36
CA ARG A 19 2.18 7.42 -2.15
C ARG A 19 0.70 7.12 -1.96
N ILE A 20 -0.18 8.12 -2.16
CA ILE A 20 -1.63 7.95 -2.04
C ILE A 20 -2.14 6.99 -3.13
N ALA A 21 -1.66 7.10 -4.37
CA ALA A 21 -2.07 6.23 -5.47
C ALA A 21 -1.68 4.76 -5.22
N ILE A 22 -0.45 4.52 -4.75
CA ILE A 22 0.01 3.17 -4.40
C ILE A 22 -0.76 2.65 -3.18
N GLY A 23 -0.94 3.48 -2.15
CA GLY A 23 -1.71 3.12 -0.97
C GLY A 23 -3.16 2.76 -1.31
N TRP A 24 -3.77 3.49 -2.26
CA TRP A 24 -5.11 3.18 -2.78
C TRP A 24 -5.16 1.81 -3.42
N HIS A 25 -4.22 1.49 -4.30
CA HIS A 25 -4.15 0.20 -4.99
C HIS A 25 -3.97 -0.96 -4.00
N PHE A 26 -3.00 -0.85 -3.08
CA PHE A 26 -2.78 -1.84 -2.02
C PHE A 26 -4.01 -2.04 -1.12
N LEU A 27 -4.67 -0.94 -0.75
CA LEU A 27 -5.86 -1.01 0.11
C LEU A 27 -7.02 -1.71 -0.59
N TYR A 28 -7.25 -1.39 -1.87
CA TYR A 28 -8.26 -2.06 -2.68
C TYR A 28 -7.97 -3.56 -2.80
N GLU A 29 -6.75 -3.90 -3.21
CA GLU A 29 -6.32 -5.29 -3.39
C GLU A 29 -6.40 -6.09 -2.08
N GLY A 30 -6.09 -5.47 -0.93
CA GLY A 30 -6.19 -6.09 0.37
C GLY A 30 -7.65 -6.31 0.80
N LEU A 31 -8.50 -5.27 0.72
CA LEU A 31 -9.88 -5.36 1.17
C LEU A 31 -10.71 -6.35 0.36
N VAL A 32 -10.51 -6.43 -0.96
CA VAL A 32 -11.20 -7.44 -1.79
C VAL A 32 -10.87 -8.85 -1.28
N LYS A 33 -9.64 -9.10 -0.83
CA LYS A 33 -9.20 -10.41 -0.30
C LYS A 33 -9.69 -10.67 1.12
N VAL A 34 -9.76 -9.62 1.95
CA VAL A 34 -10.31 -9.73 3.31
C VAL A 34 -11.82 -10.00 3.29
N LEU A 35 -12.53 -9.43 2.32
CA LEU A 35 -14.00 -9.53 2.23
C LEU A 35 -14.49 -10.74 1.42
N ASP A 36 -13.63 -11.43 0.68
CA ASP A 36 -13.95 -12.67 -0.02
C ASP A 36 -13.49 -13.88 0.81
N PRO A 37 -14.42 -14.61 1.47
CA PRO A 37 -14.06 -15.77 2.29
C PRO A 37 -13.48 -16.94 1.48
N ASN A 38 -13.68 -16.94 0.16
CA ASN A 38 -13.19 -17.98 -0.74
C ASN A 38 -11.86 -17.63 -1.40
N TRP A 39 -11.34 -16.42 -1.17
CA TRP A 39 -10.08 -16.00 -1.76
C TRP A 39 -8.91 -16.81 -1.18
N SER A 40 -8.01 -17.26 -2.05
CA SER A 40 -6.78 -17.93 -1.66
C SER A 40 -5.67 -17.70 -2.68
N ALA A 41 -4.43 -17.60 -2.21
CA ALA A 41 -3.23 -17.55 -3.04
C ALA A 41 -2.78 -18.92 -3.56
N ARG A 42 -3.45 -20.02 -3.18
CA ARG A 42 -3.04 -21.39 -3.50
C ARG A 42 -2.78 -21.60 -5.00
N SER A 43 -3.73 -21.23 -5.85
CA SER A 43 -3.60 -21.39 -7.31
C SER A 43 -2.43 -20.59 -7.89
N PHE A 44 -2.17 -19.40 -7.36
CA PHE A 44 -1.04 -18.56 -7.74
C PHE A 44 0.30 -19.23 -7.38
N LEU A 45 0.39 -19.81 -6.19
CA LEU A 45 1.61 -20.48 -5.71
C LEU A 45 1.85 -21.84 -6.39
N GLU A 46 0.79 -22.61 -6.65
CA GLU A 46 0.86 -23.87 -7.40
C GLU A 46 1.36 -23.66 -8.84
N GLY A 47 0.97 -22.53 -9.44
CA GLY A 47 1.40 -22.12 -10.77
C GLY A 47 2.85 -21.61 -10.85
N SER A 48 3.53 -21.38 -9.72
CA SER A 48 4.90 -20.85 -9.73
C SER A 48 5.88 -21.89 -10.27
N ARG A 49 6.61 -21.57 -11.34
CA ARG A 49 7.53 -22.50 -12.05
C ARG A 49 8.98 -22.03 -12.11
N TRP A 50 9.30 -20.89 -11.51
CA TRP A 50 10.62 -20.29 -11.62
C TRP A 50 11.61 -20.84 -10.57
N ILE A 51 12.73 -20.15 -10.32
CA ILE A 51 13.84 -20.62 -9.46
C ILE A 51 13.41 -21.05 -8.05
N PHE A 52 12.36 -20.44 -7.49
CA PHE A 52 11.79 -20.79 -6.19
C PHE A 52 10.45 -21.55 -6.32
N GLY A 53 10.12 -22.06 -7.49
CA GLY A 53 8.83 -22.70 -7.77
C GLY A 53 8.54 -23.90 -6.86
N ASP A 54 9.53 -24.76 -6.61
CA ASP A 54 9.37 -25.89 -5.67
C ASP A 54 9.05 -25.42 -4.24
N PHE A 55 9.69 -24.33 -3.79
CA PHE A 55 9.44 -23.74 -2.48
C PHE A 55 8.01 -23.18 -2.38
N PHE A 56 7.54 -22.47 -3.42
CA PHE A 56 6.18 -21.95 -3.47
C PHE A 56 5.12 -23.05 -3.54
N ARG A 57 5.35 -24.10 -4.34
CA ARG A 57 4.46 -25.27 -4.41
C ARG A 57 4.45 -26.08 -3.12
N LEU A 58 5.59 -26.19 -2.42
CA LEU A 58 5.65 -26.83 -1.11
C LEU A 58 4.79 -26.07 -0.09
N MET A 59 4.84 -24.73 -0.09
CA MET A 59 3.96 -23.92 0.73
C MET A 59 2.47 -24.11 0.37
N ALA A 60 2.16 -24.24 -0.93
CA ALA A 60 0.81 -24.53 -1.42
C ALA A 60 0.25 -25.88 -0.97
N SER A 61 1.12 -26.88 -0.80
CA SER A 61 0.73 -28.24 -0.41
C SER A 61 0.31 -28.38 1.06
N ASN A 62 0.61 -27.40 1.91
CA ASN A 62 0.31 -27.43 3.34
C ASN A 62 -0.81 -26.45 3.69
N ASP A 63 -1.94 -26.98 4.16
CA ASP A 63 -3.13 -26.16 4.47
C ASP A 63 -2.91 -25.15 5.58
N THR A 64 -2.14 -25.48 6.62
CA THR A 64 -1.84 -24.55 7.71
C THR A 64 -0.98 -23.39 7.22
N VAL A 65 0.02 -23.68 6.37
CA VAL A 65 0.86 -22.65 5.76
C VAL A 65 0.04 -21.79 4.81
N MET A 66 -0.91 -22.38 4.06
CA MET A 66 -1.79 -21.65 3.17
C MET A 66 -2.69 -20.67 3.89
N GLN A 67 -3.31 -21.08 5.00
CA GLN A 67 -4.11 -20.16 5.82
C GLN A 67 -3.27 -18.98 6.32
N ALA A 68 -2.04 -19.25 6.79
CA ALA A 68 -1.14 -18.19 7.24
C ALA A 68 -0.77 -17.23 6.10
N ILE A 69 -0.48 -17.76 4.90
CA ILE A 69 -0.19 -16.95 3.71
C ILE A 69 -1.40 -16.12 3.31
N ASP A 70 -2.59 -16.71 3.23
CA ASP A 70 -3.80 -16.02 2.79
C ASP A 70 -4.15 -14.86 3.74
N ILE A 71 -4.11 -15.11 5.06
CA ILE A 71 -4.32 -14.08 6.08
C ILE A 71 -3.23 -13.00 5.99
N THR A 72 -1.96 -13.39 5.98
CA THR A 72 -0.84 -12.44 5.94
C THR A 72 -0.90 -11.58 4.68
N ASN A 73 -1.34 -12.16 3.55
CA ASN A 73 -1.41 -11.45 2.29
C ASN A 73 -2.56 -10.44 2.26
N ALA A 74 -3.76 -10.87 2.65
CA ALA A 74 -4.94 -10.03 2.68
C ALA A 74 -4.78 -8.86 3.68
N PHE A 75 -4.35 -9.16 4.91
CA PHE A 75 -4.11 -8.13 5.92
C PHE A 75 -2.85 -7.31 5.64
N GLY A 76 -1.79 -7.92 5.11
CA GLY A 76 -0.54 -7.22 4.75
C GLY A 76 -0.79 -6.11 3.73
N LEU A 77 -1.49 -6.43 2.63
CA LEU A 77 -1.88 -5.43 1.62
C LEU A 77 -2.76 -4.33 2.23
N THR A 78 -3.77 -4.73 3.01
CA THR A 78 -4.71 -3.80 3.65
C THR A 78 -4.00 -2.83 4.60
N LEU A 79 -3.14 -3.34 5.48
CA LEU A 79 -2.40 -2.53 6.45
C LEU A 79 -1.38 -1.61 5.78
N VAL A 80 -0.67 -2.09 4.75
CA VAL A 80 0.24 -1.25 3.95
C VAL A 80 -0.54 -0.13 3.26
N GLY A 81 -1.68 -0.43 2.63
CA GLY A 81 -2.54 0.58 2.02
C GLY A 81 -3.05 1.62 3.02
N LEU A 82 -3.58 1.16 4.16
CA LEU A 82 -4.05 2.02 5.25
C LEU A 82 -2.94 2.87 5.88
N ALA A 83 -1.70 2.41 5.88
CA ALA A 83 -0.56 3.17 6.37
C ALA A 83 -0.12 4.22 5.33
N LEU A 84 -0.04 3.85 4.05
CA LEU A 84 0.45 4.72 2.98
C LEU A 84 -0.50 5.88 2.65
N ILE A 85 -1.82 5.69 2.58
CA ILE A 85 -2.76 6.77 2.23
C ILE A 85 -2.65 7.97 3.20
N PRO A 86 -2.89 7.81 4.52
CA PRO A 86 -2.76 8.90 5.48
C PRO A 86 -1.30 9.29 5.73
N GLY A 87 -0.34 8.42 5.42
CA GLY A 87 1.07 8.68 5.64
C GLY A 87 1.50 8.39 7.07
N LEU A 88 1.06 7.24 7.60
CA LEU A 88 1.42 6.72 8.90
C LEU A 88 2.48 5.62 8.74
N PHE A 89 3.57 5.69 9.48
CA PHE A 89 4.71 4.76 9.40
C PHE A 89 5.17 4.51 7.97
N THR A 90 5.24 5.57 7.15
CA THR A 90 5.42 5.46 5.69
C THR A 90 6.63 4.65 5.28
N ARG A 91 7.73 4.71 6.04
CA ARG A 91 8.96 3.94 5.77
C ARG A 91 8.73 2.44 5.97
N LEU A 92 8.10 2.06 7.08
CA LEU A 92 7.81 0.66 7.37
C LEU A 92 6.81 0.10 6.36
N ALA A 93 5.75 0.86 6.07
CA ALA A 93 4.75 0.49 5.08
C ALA A 93 5.35 0.33 3.67
N SER A 94 6.24 1.24 3.27
CA SER A 94 6.90 1.16 1.95
C SER A 94 7.79 -0.09 1.85
N TRP A 95 8.59 -0.38 2.88
CA TRP A 95 9.43 -1.60 2.89
C TRP A 95 8.61 -2.88 2.92
N ALA A 96 7.54 -2.92 3.69
CA ALA A 96 6.61 -4.06 3.70
C ALA A 96 6.00 -4.27 2.30
N GLY A 97 5.52 -3.21 1.65
CA GLY A 97 4.99 -3.29 0.29
C GLY A 97 6.03 -3.74 -0.75
N VAL A 98 7.28 -3.26 -0.64
CA VAL A 98 8.40 -3.73 -1.49
C VAL A 98 8.61 -5.23 -1.34
N ILE A 99 8.66 -5.73 -0.10
CA ILE A 99 8.86 -7.16 0.16
C ILE A 99 7.72 -7.99 -0.45
N MET A 100 6.46 -7.57 -0.26
CA MET A 100 5.31 -8.27 -0.82
C MET A 100 5.34 -8.32 -2.35
N LEU A 101 5.54 -7.18 -3.03
CA LEU A 101 5.60 -7.16 -4.49
C LEU A 101 6.81 -7.93 -5.04
N LEU A 102 7.92 -7.93 -4.30
CA LEU A 102 9.09 -8.71 -4.67
C LEU A 102 8.76 -10.20 -4.63
N LEU A 103 8.08 -10.67 -3.59
CA LEU A 103 7.63 -12.07 -3.49
C LEU A 103 6.68 -12.43 -4.64
N TYR A 104 5.75 -11.55 -5.02
CA TYR A 104 4.87 -11.78 -6.17
C TYR A 104 5.64 -11.87 -7.48
N TYR A 105 6.60 -10.97 -7.70
CA TYR A 105 7.43 -10.97 -8.90
C TYR A 105 8.32 -12.21 -8.98
N LEU A 106 8.88 -12.66 -7.85
CA LEU A 106 9.68 -13.88 -7.75
C LEU A 106 8.83 -15.15 -7.94
N ALA A 107 7.60 -15.17 -7.42
CA ALA A 107 6.68 -16.29 -7.60
C ALA A 107 6.22 -16.39 -9.07
N TYR A 108 6.03 -15.24 -9.72
CA TYR A 108 5.46 -15.18 -11.06
C TYR A 108 6.15 -14.12 -11.94
N PRO A 109 7.37 -14.42 -12.43
CA PRO A 109 8.09 -13.50 -13.29
C PRO A 109 7.38 -13.36 -14.65
N PRO A 110 7.28 -12.15 -15.21
CA PRO A 110 6.60 -11.90 -16.48
C PRO A 110 7.40 -12.32 -17.72
N PHE A 111 8.45 -13.12 -17.59
CA PHE A 111 9.32 -13.54 -18.70
C PHE A 111 9.37 -15.06 -18.83
N GLY A 112 9.45 -15.53 -20.08
CA GLY A 112 9.48 -16.96 -20.44
C GLY A 112 8.13 -17.65 -20.36
N ASP A 113 8.12 -18.98 -20.51
CA ASP A 113 6.91 -19.82 -20.45
C ASP A 113 6.43 -20.08 -19.01
N TYR A 114 6.97 -19.34 -18.04
CA TYR A 114 6.64 -19.44 -16.62
C TYR A 114 5.36 -18.67 -16.27
N ALA A 115 4.80 -17.91 -17.21
CA ALA A 115 3.56 -17.15 -17.07
C ALA A 115 2.27 -17.96 -17.32
N TYR A 116 2.33 -19.30 -17.29
CA TYR A 116 1.18 -20.19 -17.39
C TYR A 116 0.54 -20.48 -16.02
N GLY A 117 -0.66 -19.95 -15.73
CA GLY A 117 -1.43 -20.26 -14.51
C GLY A 117 -1.85 -19.08 -13.60
N ALA A 118 -1.21 -17.92 -13.64
CA ALA A 118 -1.81 -16.71 -13.11
C ALA A 118 -2.85 -16.21 -14.13
N LEU A 119 -3.92 -15.58 -13.66
CA LEU A 119 -4.84 -14.83 -14.53
C LEU A 119 -4.02 -13.77 -15.26
N ALA A 120 -3.52 -14.11 -16.45
CA ALA A 120 -2.46 -13.38 -17.11
C ALA A 120 -3.00 -12.03 -17.58
N GLU A 121 -2.55 -10.94 -16.95
CA GLU A 121 -2.90 -9.57 -17.32
C GLU A 121 -2.15 -9.09 -18.58
N GLY A 122 -2.14 -9.91 -19.63
CA GLY A 122 -1.45 -9.64 -20.89
C GLY A 122 -0.01 -10.20 -20.96
N ASN A 123 0.63 -9.99 -22.12
CA ASN A 123 1.98 -10.46 -22.41
C ASN A 123 2.99 -9.33 -22.16
N TYR A 124 3.72 -9.41 -21.06
CA TYR A 124 4.79 -8.49 -20.70
C TYR A 124 6.14 -9.10 -21.10
N LEU A 125 7.14 -8.26 -21.39
CA LEU A 125 8.49 -8.77 -21.67
C LEU A 125 9.24 -9.13 -20.38
N ILE A 126 9.38 -8.15 -19.47
CA ILE A 126 10.10 -8.27 -18.18
C ILE A 126 9.51 -7.31 -17.14
N VAL A 127 9.01 -6.16 -17.59
CA VAL A 127 8.44 -5.11 -16.73
C VAL A 127 6.92 -5.24 -16.71
N ASN A 128 6.37 -5.66 -15.57
CA ASN A 128 4.93 -5.69 -15.31
C ASN A 128 4.53 -4.60 -14.30
N LYS A 129 3.23 -4.47 -14.02
CA LYS A 129 2.71 -3.49 -13.05
C LYS A 129 3.35 -3.62 -11.66
N ASN A 130 3.56 -4.85 -11.19
CA ASN A 130 4.15 -5.13 -9.88
C ASN A 130 5.58 -4.58 -9.79
N LEU A 131 6.38 -4.74 -10.86
CA LEU A 131 7.75 -4.22 -10.88
C LEU A 131 7.77 -2.68 -10.90
N ILE A 132 6.89 -2.05 -11.68
CA ILE A 132 6.77 -0.59 -11.70
C ILE A 132 6.40 -0.06 -10.31
N GLU A 133 5.39 -0.65 -9.68
CA GLU A 133 4.94 -0.25 -8.35
C GLU A 133 6.00 -0.50 -7.27
N LEU A 134 6.76 -1.59 -7.37
CA LEU A 134 7.90 -1.89 -6.51
C LEU A 134 8.98 -0.81 -6.60
N VAL A 135 9.36 -0.39 -7.81
CA VAL A 135 10.35 0.68 -8.02
C VAL A 135 9.84 2.01 -7.46
N CYS A 136 8.55 2.31 -7.63
CA CYS A 136 7.93 3.48 -7.03
C CYS A 136 7.93 3.43 -5.49
N LEU A 137 7.63 2.28 -4.88
CA LEU A 137 7.71 2.08 -3.43
C LEU A 137 9.13 2.20 -2.90
N LEU A 138 10.14 1.68 -3.61
CA LEU A 138 11.55 1.90 -3.27
C LEU A 138 11.88 3.39 -3.23
N LEU A 139 11.45 4.12 -4.26
CA LEU A 139 11.62 5.57 -4.30
C LEU A 139 10.96 6.26 -3.10
N LEU A 140 9.77 5.84 -2.68
CA LEU A 140 9.11 6.35 -1.47
C LEU A 140 9.84 5.98 -0.17
N ALA A 141 10.34 4.74 -0.07
CA ALA A 141 11.11 4.25 1.07
C ALA A 141 12.39 5.07 1.32
N PHE A 142 13.05 5.51 0.24
CA PHE A 142 14.27 6.35 0.32
C PHE A 142 13.99 7.86 0.39
N SER A 143 12.95 8.35 -0.28
CA SER A 143 12.63 9.79 -0.34
C SER A 143 11.94 10.34 0.91
N ARG A 144 11.51 9.46 1.83
CA ARG A 144 10.91 9.83 3.13
C ARG A 144 9.70 10.75 2.98
N SER A 145 8.83 10.43 2.02
CA SER A 145 7.66 11.24 1.63
C SER A 145 6.72 11.61 2.80
N GLY A 146 6.61 10.75 3.83
CA GLY A 146 5.79 10.98 5.01
C GLY A 146 6.19 12.19 5.87
N GLU A 147 7.46 12.62 5.83
CA GLU A 147 7.91 13.80 6.61
C GLU A 147 7.38 15.12 6.04
N PHE A 148 7.00 15.16 4.76
CA PHE A 148 6.53 16.38 4.10
C PHE A 148 5.01 16.54 4.16
N PHE A 149 4.29 15.45 3.90
CA PHE A 149 2.83 15.40 3.85
C PHE A 149 2.36 14.05 4.40
N GLY A 150 1.66 14.04 5.53
CA GLY A 150 1.17 12.82 6.18
C GLY A 150 1.18 12.88 7.70
N LEU A 151 0.54 11.90 8.32
CA LEU A 151 0.44 11.82 9.79
C LEU A 151 1.80 11.70 10.49
N ASP A 152 2.81 11.12 9.83
CA ASP A 152 4.19 11.03 10.34
C ASP A 152 4.74 12.42 10.74
N LYS A 153 4.40 13.48 10.00
CA LYS A 153 4.78 14.87 10.34
C LYS A 153 4.16 15.34 11.66
N LEU A 154 2.88 15.02 11.88
CA LEU A 154 2.14 15.45 13.07
C LEU A 154 2.65 14.73 14.32
N ILE A 155 2.96 13.44 14.21
CA ILE A 155 3.55 12.65 15.30
C ILE A 155 4.93 13.20 15.68
N TYR A 156 5.76 13.52 14.68
CA TYR A 156 7.08 14.10 14.92
C TYR A 156 7.00 15.48 15.60
N GLU A 157 6.09 16.36 15.17
CA GLU A 157 5.86 17.66 15.80
C GLU A 157 5.35 17.53 17.23
N TYR A 158 4.43 16.59 17.50
CA TYR A 158 3.92 16.34 18.84
C TYR A 158 5.03 15.86 19.78
N TYR A 159 5.79 14.84 19.37
CA TYR A 159 6.88 14.28 20.18
C TYR A 159 7.99 15.30 20.46
N ARG A 160 8.33 16.15 19.47
CA ARG A 160 9.34 17.20 19.64
C ARG A 160 8.92 18.25 20.68
N ASN A 161 7.67 18.71 20.64
CA ASN A 161 7.19 19.72 21.59
C ASN A 161 7.20 19.19 23.03
N ASP A 162 6.84 17.92 23.24
CA ASP A 162 6.83 17.27 24.56
C ASP A 162 8.23 17.17 25.19
N VAL A 163 9.24 16.85 24.35
CA VAL A 163 10.66 16.81 24.78
C VAL A 163 11.22 18.19 25.08
N ASP A 164 10.85 19.20 24.28
CA ASP A 164 11.27 20.60 24.51
C ASP A 164 10.68 21.15 25.82
N ASP A 165 9.42 20.82 26.15
CA ASP A 165 8.75 21.20 27.40
C ASP A 165 9.36 20.49 28.64
N ALA A 166 9.85 19.25 28.50
CA ALA A 166 10.52 18.50 29.57
C ALA A 166 12.01 18.89 29.77
N GLY A 167 12.64 19.52 28.77
CA GLY A 167 14.10 19.73 28.70
C GLY A 167 14.63 21.09 29.17
N GLY A 168 13.76 22.03 29.56
CA GLY A 168 14.15 23.30 30.18
C GLY A 168 15.18 24.14 29.39
N LYS A 169 15.14 24.11 28.05
CA LYS A 169 15.94 25.02 27.21
C LYS A 169 15.06 26.11 26.63
N ASP A 170 15.59 27.34 26.62
CA ASP A 170 14.94 28.55 26.07
C ASP A 170 14.23 28.26 24.76
N TYR A 171 12.90 28.10 24.86
CA TYR A 171 12.00 27.96 23.74
C TYR A 171 11.95 29.32 23.04
N GLN A 172 12.65 29.48 21.92
CA GLN A 172 12.27 30.51 20.96
C GLN A 172 10.95 30.06 20.33
N PRO A 173 9.82 30.70 20.63
CA PRO A 173 8.57 30.30 20.03
C PRO A 173 8.70 30.49 18.53
N LEU A 174 8.45 29.41 17.77
CA LEU A 174 8.11 29.54 16.36
C LEU A 174 7.07 30.66 16.25
N PRO A 175 7.27 31.69 15.39
CA PRO A 175 6.45 32.89 15.41
C PRO A 175 4.97 32.52 15.39
N ALA A 176 4.31 32.79 16.51
CA ALA A 176 2.94 32.41 16.77
C ALA A 176 2.03 33.26 15.88
N GLY A 177 1.46 32.64 14.86
CA GLY A 177 0.40 33.25 14.07
C GLY A 177 0.45 32.81 12.62
N ASN A 178 -0.64 32.19 12.15
CA ASN A 178 -0.94 31.83 10.75
C ASN A 178 -0.49 30.44 10.22
N ASN A 179 0.47 29.75 10.86
CA ASN A 179 1.06 28.51 10.28
C ASN A 179 0.52 27.17 10.83
N LYS A 180 -0.05 27.12 12.05
CA LYS A 180 -0.58 25.87 12.64
C LYS A 180 -1.66 25.20 11.79
N ARG A 181 -2.64 25.97 11.28
CA ARG A 181 -3.70 25.43 10.39
C ARG A 181 -3.09 24.81 9.13
N ARG A 182 -2.09 25.45 8.54
CA ARG A 182 -1.40 24.97 7.33
C ARG A 182 -0.60 23.70 7.62
N GLU A 183 -0.01 23.57 8.79
CA GLU A 183 0.70 22.36 9.21
C GLU A 183 -0.24 21.19 9.46
N LEU A 184 -1.39 21.44 10.11
CA LEU A 184 -2.46 20.46 10.27
C LEU A 184 -3.02 20.00 8.93
N LEU A 185 -3.27 20.93 7.99
CA LEU A 185 -3.73 20.58 6.64
C LEU A 185 -2.73 19.69 5.89
N LYS A 186 -1.42 19.92 6.08
CA LYS A 186 -0.37 19.06 5.50
C LYS A 186 -0.30 17.68 6.16
N GLY A 187 -0.50 17.61 7.47
CA GLY A 187 -0.54 16.34 8.21
C GLY A 187 -1.77 15.49 7.88
N LEU A 188 -2.93 16.13 7.71
CA LEU A 188 -4.21 15.49 7.43
C LEU A 188 -4.51 15.34 5.92
N ALA A 189 -3.55 15.65 5.05
CA ALA A 189 -3.76 15.68 3.60
C ALA A 189 -4.23 14.32 3.02
N GLY A 190 -3.95 13.20 3.68
CA GLY A 190 -4.40 11.87 3.24
C GLY A 190 -5.82 11.49 3.67
N LEU A 191 -6.42 12.18 4.65
CA LEU A 191 -7.77 11.86 5.15
C LEU A 191 -8.87 11.97 4.09
N PRO A 192 -8.92 13.05 3.28
CA PRO A 192 -9.92 13.18 2.22
C PRO A 192 -9.85 12.04 1.19
N PHE A 193 -8.64 11.57 0.87
CA PHE A 193 -8.46 10.45 -0.06
C PHE A 193 -8.91 9.13 0.56
N LEU A 194 -8.65 8.91 1.84
CA LEU A 194 -9.15 7.73 2.55
C LEU A 194 -10.68 7.74 2.65
N ALA A 195 -11.29 8.89 2.91
CA ALA A 195 -12.75 9.04 2.91
C ALA A 195 -13.34 8.81 1.50
N GLY A 196 -12.72 9.37 0.47
CA GLY A 196 -13.10 9.14 -0.93
C GLY A 196 -12.98 7.67 -1.32
N PHE A 197 -11.90 7.01 -0.89
CA PHE A 197 -11.71 5.57 -1.03
C PHE A 197 -12.86 4.80 -0.39
N ALA A 198 -13.14 5.04 0.89
CA ALA A 198 -14.17 4.31 1.61
C ALA A 198 -15.55 4.47 0.95
N GLY A 199 -15.91 5.69 0.54
CA GLY A 199 -17.18 5.95 -0.15
C GLY A 199 -17.30 5.23 -1.49
N ILE A 200 -16.24 5.27 -2.32
CA ILE A 200 -16.20 4.57 -3.61
C ILE A 200 -16.20 3.06 -3.40
N PHE A 201 -15.43 2.57 -2.43
CA PHE A 201 -15.31 1.15 -2.15
C PHE A 201 -16.64 0.57 -1.69
N ILE A 202 -17.29 1.16 -0.68
CA ILE A 202 -18.60 0.70 -0.16
C ILE A 202 -19.65 0.65 -1.27
N LYS A 203 -19.67 1.64 -2.17
CA LYS A 203 -20.59 1.67 -3.31
C LYS A 203 -20.34 0.52 -4.31
N ASN A 204 -19.10 0.03 -4.40
CA ASN A 204 -18.70 -1.00 -5.35
C ASN A 204 -18.46 -2.37 -4.68
N ILE A 205 -18.81 -2.54 -3.40
CA ILE A 205 -18.82 -3.88 -2.80
C ILE A 205 -19.85 -4.70 -3.58
N PRO A 206 -19.47 -5.84 -4.18
CA PRO A 206 -20.42 -6.72 -4.83
C PRO A 206 -21.48 -7.10 -3.80
N GLU A 207 -22.74 -6.71 -4.01
CA GLU A 207 -23.82 -7.16 -3.14
C GLU A 207 -23.83 -8.69 -3.16
N GLN A 208 -23.55 -9.32 -2.02
CA GLN A 208 -23.77 -10.77 -1.85
C GLN A 208 -25.26 -11.04 -1.61
N GLY A 209 -26.13 -10.45 -2.45
CA GLY A 209 -27.58 -10.51 -2.34
C GLY A 209 -28.19 -11.65 -3.17
N PRO A 210 -29.28 -12.28 -2.71
CA PRO A 210 -29.99 -13.38 -3.39
C PRO A 210 -30.63 -13.02 -4.75
N ASP A 211 -30.31 -11.87 -5.33
CA ASP A 211 -30.90 -11.38 -6.57
C ASP A 211 -30.29 -12.03 -7.83
N ALA A 212 -29.18 -12.75 -7.70
CA ALA A 212 -28.65 -13.59 -8.77
C ALA A 212 -29.56 -14.79 -9.11
N ILE A 213 -30.47 -15.18 -8.21
CA ILE A 213 -31.42 -16.28 -8.44
C ILE A 213 -32.77 -15.79 -8.98
N SER A 214 -33.05 -14.48 -8.93
CA SER A 214 -34.35 -13.92 -9.34
C SER A 214 -34.41 -13.57 -10.84
N SER A 215 -33.26 -13.48 -11.52
CA SER A 215 -33.17 -13.17 -12.95
C SER A 215 -33.33 -14.40 -13.88
N ALA A 216 -33.43 -15.62 -13.33
CA ALA A 216 -33.59 -16.86 -14.10
C ALA A 216 -35.06 -17.23 -14.40
N THR A 217 -36.03 -16.41 -13.99
CA THR A 217 -37.47 -16.63 -14.26
C THR A 217 -38.15 -15.37 -14.77
N LEU A 218 -37.71 -14.90 -15.93
CA LEU A 218 -38.57 -14.14 -16.83
C LEU A 218 -38.74 -14.95 -18.13
N PRO A 219 -39.98 -15.05 -18.64
CA PRO A 219 -40.51 -16.19 -19.41
C PRO A 219 -39.98 -16.32 -20.84
#